data_AF-A0A6A1V6G2-F1
#
_entry.id   AF-A0A6A1V6G2-F1
#
_cell.length_a   1.000
_cell.length_b   1.000
_cell.length_c   1.000
_cell.angle_alpha   90.00
_cell.angle_beta   90.00
_cell.angle_gamma   90.00
#
_symmetry.space_group_name_H-M   'P 1'
#
loop_
_entity.id
_entity.type
_entity.pdbx_description
1 polymer ?
#
loop_
_entity_poly.entity_id
_entity_poly.type
_entity_poly.pdbx_seq_one_letter_code
_entity_poly.pdbx_strand_id
1 'polypeptide(L)'
;MEIPGSESESPLNKEIFILSGQSNMSGHGGVTNRRHWDGVVPPECQPNPSVLRLSAGLHWEKAREPLHADIGSKKVCGVGPGLSFANATRERMEGDVVIGLVPCAVGGTAIKEWARGEHLYESMVKRARESVKRGGQIRALLWYQGESDTVHQHDAEVYQGKMETLINNVREDLSLPSLPIIQVAIASGDESNMEKVREAQFRINLPNVVCIDAKGLPLKEDNLHLTTEGQVRLGHMLAEAYFTNFAPSPTSSSSFT
;
A
#
# COMPACT_ATOMS: atom_id res chain seq x y z
N MET A 1 -26.45 -15.76 39.94
CA MET A 1 -26.49 -14.80 38.82
C MET A 1 -25.07 -14.77 38.30
N GLU A 2 -24.78 -15.60 37.31
CA GLU A 2 -23.44 -15.74 36.73
C GLU A 2 -23.15 -14.54 35.85
N ILE A 3 -21.98 -13.93 36.07
CA ILE A 3 -21.46 -12.83 35.26
C ILE A 3 -20.97 -13.47 33.95
N PRO A 4 -21.45 -13.05 32.76
CA PRO A 4 -20.92 -13.58 31.52
C PRO A 4 -19.45 -13.21 31.42
N GLY A 5 -18.60 -14.23 31.29
CA GLY A 5 -17.17 -14.04 31.12
C GLY A 5 -16.89 -13.12 29.94
N SER A 6 -16.01 -12.15 30.14
CA SER A 6 -15.34 -11.47 29.04
C SER A 6 -14.59 -12.53 28.24
N GLU A 7 -15.12 -12.92 27.09
CA GLU A 7 -14.35 -13.67 26.10
C GLU A 7 -13.08 -12.86 25.83
N SER A 8 -11.94 -13.36 26.30
CA SER A 8 -10.66 -12.84 25.86
C SER A 8 -10.57 -13.20 24.38
N GLU A 9 -10.90 -12.26 23.49
CA GLU A 9 -10.54 -12.37 22.08
C GLU A 9 -9.05 -12.70 22.06
N SER A 10 -8.72 -13.93 21.64
CA SER A 10 -7.35 -14.28 21.31
C SER A 10 -6.87 -13.21 20.34
N PRO A 11 -5.72 -12.54 20.57
CA PRO A 11 -5.28 -11.46 19.70
C PRO A 11 -5.20 -12.00 18.27
N LEU A 12 -6.07 -11.49 17.38
CA LEU A 12 -6.09 -11.88 15.98
C LEU A 12 -4.67 -11.78 15.45
N ASN A 13 -4.17 -12.87 14.84
CA ASN A 13 -2.87 -12.89 14.20
C ASN A 13 -2.93 -12.01 12.94
N LYS A 14 -2.78 -10.70 13.16
CA LYS A 14 -2.95 -9.66 12.14
C LYS A 14 -1.65 -9.35 11.46
N GLU A 15 -1.61 -9.58 10.16
CA GLU A 15 -0.51 -9.19 9.28
C GLU A 15 -0.85 -7.88 8.59
N ILE A 16 -0.15 -6.82 8.99
CA ILE A 16 -0.52 -5.44 8.69
C ILE A 16 0.33 -4.88 7.56
N PHE A 17 -0.33 -4.27 6.57
CA PHE A 17 0.30 -3.65 5.42
C PHE A 17 -0.11 -2.19 5.33
N ILE A 18 0.89 -1.31 5.26
CA ILE A 18 0.67 0.13 5.07
C ILE A 18 0.56 0.40 3.58
N LEU A 19 -0.51 1.07 3.15
CA LEU A 19 -0.76 1.42 1.75
C LEU A 19 -0.59 2.93 1.60
N SER A 20 0.51 3.39 1.01
CA SER A 20 0.82 4.82 0.94
C SER A 20 1.38 5.26 -0.42
N GLY A 21 1.43 6.57 -0.61
CA GLY A 21 1.79 7.21 -1.88
C GLY A 21 0.68 8.12 -2.39
N GLN A 22 0.40 8.12 -3.69
CA GLN A 22 -0.57 9.04 -4.30
C GLN A 22 -1.79 8.35 -4.95
N SER A 23 -2.37 8.97 -5.98
CA SER A 23 -3.68 8.62 -6.54
C SER A 23 -3.77 7.18 -7.02
N ASN A 24 -2.71 6.64 -7.64
CA ASN A 24 -2.67 5.25 -8.07
C ASN A 24 -2.57 4.22 -6.91
N MET A 25 -2.02 4.58 -5.74
CA MET A 25 -2.20 3.76 -4.53
C MET A 25 -3.60 3.94 -3.94
N SER A 26 -4.10 5.18 -3.87
CA SER A 26 -5.40 5.46 -3.27
C SER A 26 -6.56 4.79 -4.01
N GLY A 27 -6.41 4.63 -5.33
CA GLY A 27 -7.35 3.99 -6.23
C GLY A 27 -8.15 4.98 -7.06
N HIS A 28 -8.08 4.85 -8.39
CA HIS A 28 -8.84 5.63 -9.37
C HIS A 28 -9.49 4.73 -10.44
N GLY A 29 -9.39 3.40 -10.31
CA GLY A 29 -10.05 2.45 -11.18
C GLY A 29 -11.57 2.61 -11.14
N GLY A 30 -12.21 2.70 -12.30
CA GLY A 30 -13.65 2.91 -12.42
C GLY A 30 -14.13 4.34 -12.12
N VAL A 31 -13.23 5.28 -11.76
CA VAL A 31 -13.61 6.69 -11.55
C VAL A 31 -13.74 7.39 -12.89
N THR A 32 -14.96 7.85 -13.21
CA THR A 32 -15.28 8.56 -14.44
C THR A 32 -14.90 10.05 -14.39
N ASN A 33 -14.89 10.70 -15.55
CA ASN A 33 -14.63 12.15 -15.70
C ASN A 33 -15.60 13.04 -14.91
N ARG A 34 -16.77 12.50 -14.52
CA ARG A 34 -17.76 13.18 -13.66
C ARG A 34 -17.43 13.08 -12.16
N ARG A 35 -16.22 12.62 -11.81
CA ARG A 35 -15.82 12.33 -10.42
C ARG A 35 -16.80 11.39 -9.74
N HIS A 36 -17.14 10.32 -10.43
CA HIS A 36 -18.04 9.28 -9.92
C HIS A 36 -17.40 7.93 -10.17
N TRP A 37 -17.29 7.11 -9.13
CA TRP A 37 -16.86 5.72 -9.24
C TRP A 37 -18.03 4.86 -9.72
N ASP A 38 -17.81 4.02 -10.72
CA ASP A 38 -18.81 3.13 -11.32
C ASP A 38 -19.37 2.04 -10.38
N GLY A 39 -18.73 1.84 -9.22
CA GLY A 39 -19.12 0.84 -8.23
C GLY A 39 -18.78 -0.61 -8.62
N VAL A 40 -18.02 -0.80 -9.70
CA VAL A 40 -17.65 -2.14 -10.18
C VAL A 40 -16.46 -2.66 -9.36
N VAL A 41 -16.68 -3.78 -8.66
CA VAL A 41 -15.67 -4.48 -7.86
C VAL A 41 -15.36 -5.83 -8.49
N PRO A 42 -14.14 -6.05 -9.03
CA PRO A 42 -13.72 -7.34 -9.59
C PRO A 42 -13.73 -8.46 -8.54
N PRO A 43 -13.81 -9.74 -8.96
CA PRO A 43 -13.72 -10.89 -8.05
C PRO A 43 -12.52 -10.86 -7.11
N GLU A 44 -11.35 -10.48 -7.63
CA GLU A 44 -10.08 -10.40 -6.90
C GLU A 44 -10.09 -9.32 -5.81
N CYS A 45 -10.98 -8.33 -5.92
CA CYS A 45 -11.14 -7.25 -4.95
C CYS A 45 -12.34 -7.45 -4.02
N GLN A 46 -13.00 -8.61 -4.03
CA GLN A 46 -14.19 -8.82 -3.22
C GLN A 46 -13.88 -8.80 -1.71
N PRO A 47 -14.80 -8.27 -0.86
CA PRO A 47 -14.59 -8.19 0.58
C PRO A 47 -14.49 -9.56 1.27
N ASN A 48 -13.34 -9.87 1.88
CA ASN A 48 -13.08 -11.12 2.61
C ASN A 48 -13.21 -10.90 4.14
N PRO A 49 -13.86 -11.80 4.92
CA PRO A 49 -13.91 -11.71 6.39
C PRO A 49 -12.55 -11.66 7.09
N SER A 50 -11.51 -12.25 6.49
CA SER A 50 -10.13 -12.24 7.00
C SER A 50 -9.31 -11.05 6.48
N VAL A 51 -9.94 -10.04 5.87
CA VAL A 51 -9.27 -8.83 5.39
C VAL A 51 -9.95 -7.61 5.98
N LEU A 52 -9.20 -6.87 6.78
CA LEU A 52 -9.64 -5.68 7.51
C LEU A 52 -8.97 -4.42 6.97
N ARG A 53 -9.61 -3.28 7.20
CA ARG A 53 -9.11 -1.94 6.88
C ARG A 53 -9.16 -1.09 8.14
N LEU A 54 -8.13 -0.27 8.38
CA LEU A 54 -8.15 0.73 9.44
C LEU A 54 -8.83 2.01 8.92
N SER A 55 -10.00 2.35 9.44
CA SER A 55 -10.76 3.55 9.03
C SER A 55 -10.08 4.85 9.46
N ALA A 56 -10.58 5.99 8.98
CA ALA A 56 -10.13 7.31 9.43
C ALA A 56 -10.32 7.52 10.94
N GLY A 57 -11.36 6.90 11.51
CA GLY A 57 -11.64 6.88 12.95
C GLY A 57 -10.74 5.94 13.76
N LEU A 58 -9.74 5.29 13.14
CA LEU A 58 -8.83 4.34 13.78
C LEU A 58 -9.53 3.08 14.31
N HIS A 59 -10.57 2.64 13.61
CA HIS A 59 -11.27 1.39 13.89
C HIS A 59 -10.99 0.38 12.78
N TRP A 60 -10.75 -0.88 13.16
CA TRP A 60 -10.69 -1.97 12.21
C TRP A 60 -12.10 -2.33 11.75
N GLU A 61 -12.31 -2.36 10.45
CA GLU A 61 -13.58 -2.73 9.81
C GLU A 61 -13.31 -3.68 8.64
N LYS A 62 -14.34 -4.38 8.16
CA LYS A 62 -14.21 -5.23 6.97
C LYS A 62 -13.80 -4.38 5.76
N ALA A 63 -12.71 -4.77 5.10
CA ALA A 63 -12.19 -4.02 3.95
C ALA A 63 -13.15 -4.06 2.76
N ARG A 64 -13.39 -2.89 2.14
CA ARG A 64 -14.21 -2.71 0.93
C ARG A 64 -13.60 -1.59 0.08
N GLU A 65 -13.70 -1.70 -1.24
CA GLU A 65 -13.38 -0.58 -2.12
C GLU A 65 -14.45 0.52 -2.01
N PRO A 66 -14.06 1.81 -2.15
CA PRO A 66 -12.70 2.32 -2.26
C PRO A 66 -11.98 2.37 -0.90
N LEU A 67 -10.80 1.75 -0.77
CA LEU A 67 -10.07 1.66 0.51
C LEU A 67 -9.68 3.02 1.12
N HIS A 68 -9.55 4.07 0.30
CA HIS A 68 -9.14 5.41 0.73
C HIS A 68 -10.30 6.41 0.80
N ALA A 69 -11.56 5.96 0.73
CA ALA A 69 -12.73 6.85 0.65
C ALA A 69 -12.86 7.87 1.80
N ASP A 70 -12.42 7.52 3.01
CA ASP A 70 -12.40 8.39 4.20
C ASP A 70 -10.99 8.87 4.57
N ILE A 71 -9.97 8.52 3.78
CA ILE A 71 -8.58 8.84 4.07
C ILE A 71 -8.14 10.08 3.29
N GLY A 72 -7.82 11.14 4.03
CA GLY A 72 -7.26 12.37 3.45
C GLY A 72 -8.30 13.19 2.67
N SER A 73 -7.95 13.58 1.45
CA SER A 73 -8.69 14.60 0.68
C SER A 73 -10.09 14.14 0.26
N LYS A 74 -11.02 15.09 0.04
CA LYS A 74 -12.38 14.85 -0.48
C LYS A 74 -12.44 14.37 -1.95
N LYS A 75 -11.37 13.79 -2.49
CA LYS A 75 -11.30 13.29 -3.86
C LYS A 75 -12.04 11.96 -3.96
N VAL A 76 -12.74 11.75 -5.07
CA VAL A 76 -13.45 10.50 -5.32
C VAL A 76 -12.44 9.41 -5.62
N CYS A 77 -12.44 8.38 -4.78
CA CYS A 77 -11.62 7.20 -4.94
C CYS A 77 -12.41 6.10 -5.66
N GLY A 78 -11.68 5.22 -6.34
CA GLY A 78 -12.21 3.98 -6.91
C GLY A 78 -11.32 2.81 -6.51
N VAL A 79 -11.24 1.80 -7.36
CA VAL A 79 -10.41 0.62 -7.10
C VAL A 79 -8.92 1.01 -7.07
N GLY A 80 -8.22 0.57 -6.02
CA GLY A 80 -6.76 0.60 -5.91
C GLY A 80 -6.19 -0.83 -5.88
N PRO A 81 -4.89 -1.02 -5.61
CA PRO A 81 -4.28 -2.35 -5.64
C PRO A 81 -4.50 -3.14 -4.34
N GLY A 82 -4.98 -2.49 -3.28
CA GLY A 82 -4.94 -3.01 -1.91
C GLY A 82 -5.78 -4.25 -1.66
N LEU A 83 -7.01 -4.34 -2.18
CA LEU A 83 -7.86 -5.52 -1.96
C LEU A 83 -7.42 -6.73 -2.78
N SER A 84 -7.02 -6.54 -4.04
CA SER A 84 -6.40 -7.60 -4.86
C SER A 84 -5.12 -8.13 -4.19
N PHE A 85 -4.23 -7.24 -3.74
CA PHE A 85 -3.05 -7.60 -2.96
C PHE A 85 -3.40 -8.41 -1.71
N ALA A 86 -4.37 -7.94 -0.92
CA ALA A 86 -4.74 -8.56 0.35
C ALA A 86 -5.35 -9.95 0.16
N ASN A 87 -6.24 -10.12 -0.82
CA ASN A 87 -6.85 -11.41 -1.12
C ASN A 87 -5.81 -12.40 -1.63
N ALA A 88 -4.97 -12.01 -2.59
CA ALA A 88 -3.86 -12.84 -3.07
C ALA A 88 -2.87 -13.22 -1.95
N THR A 89 -2.64 -12.30 -1.00
CA THR A 89 -1.78 -12.56 0.16
C THR A 89 -2.43 -13.52 1.14
N ARG A 90 -3.72 -13.32 1.45
CA ARG A 90 -4.46 -14.18 2.38
C ARG A 90 -4.54 -15.62 1.88
N GLU A 91 -4.73 -15.83 0.58
CA GLU A 91 -4.79 -17.16 -0.04
C GLU A 91 -3.49 -17.97 0.12
N ARG A 92 -2.35 -17.29 0.22
CA ARG A 92 -1.03 -17.91 0.34
C ARG A 92 -0.53 -18.05 1.79
N MET A 93 -1.23 -17.46 2.76
CA MET A 93 -0.88 -17.54 4.17
C MET A 93 -1.59 -18.72 4.85
N GLU A 94 -0.82 -19.56 5.52
CA GLU A 94 -1.34 -20.66 6.33
C GLU A 94 -1.92 -20.17 7.66
N GLY A 95 -2.87 -20.93 8.20
CA GLY A 95 -3.48 -20.67 9.50
C GLY A 95 -4.56 -19.59 9.49
N ASP A 96 -4.99 -19.24 10.69
CA ASP A 96 -6.04 -18.23 10.94
C ASP A 96 -5.46 -16.82 10.98
N VAL A 97 -4.88 -16.42 9.85
CA VAL A 97 -4.28 -15.10 9.65
C VAL A 97 -5.34 -14.10 9.16
N VAL A 98 -5.30 -12.90 9.74
CA VAL A 98 -6.09 -11.75 9.27
C VAL A 98 -5.15 -10.74 8.62
N ILE A 99 -5.47 -10.31 7.40
CA ILE A 99 -4.74 -9.22 6.74
C ILE A 99 -5.33 -7.88 7.20
N GLY A 100 -4.48 -6.98 7.68
CA GLY A 100 -4.86 -5.62 8.07
C GLY A 100 -4.31 -4.58 7.10
N LEU A 101 -5.17 -3.80 6.45
CA LEU A 101 -4.77 -2.73 5.54
C LEU A 101 -4.83 -1.37 6.25
N VAL A 102 -3.75 -0.61 6.16
CA VAL A 102 -3.65 0.75 6.71
C VAL A 102 -3.55 1.74 5.55
N PRO A 103 -4.68 2.21 4.99
CA PRO A 103 -4.68 3.16 3.89
C PRO A 103 -4.20 4.53 4.36
N CYS A 104 -3.25 5.12 3.64
CA CYS A 104 -2.60 6.39 3.96
C CYS A 104 -2.40 7.29 2.73
N ALA A 105 -2.57 6.78 1.51
CA ALA A 105 -2.24 7.51 0.29
C ALA A 105 -3.12 8.74 0.05
N VAL A 106 -2.55 9.79 -0.55
CA VAL A 106 -3.24 11.05 -0.86
C VAL A 106 -2.93 11.49 -2.29
N GLY A 107 -3.96 11.68 -3.12
CA GLY A 107 -3.78 11.94 -4.56
C GLY A 107 -3.19 13.32 -4.86
N GLY A 108 -2.25 13.37 -5.81
CA GLY A 108 -1.65 14.60 -6.34
C GLY A 108 -0.53 15.21 -5.50
N THR A 109 0.05 14.41 -4.60
CA THR A 109 1.13 14.83 -3.70
C THR A 109 2.48 14.40 -4.28
N ALA A 110 3.45 15.31 -4.31
CA ALA A 110 4.85 15.02 -4.59
C ALA A 110 5.55 14.47 -3.32
N ILE A 111 6.69 13.81 -3.48
CA ILE A 111 7.39 13.16 -2.36
C ILE A 111 7.85 14.14 -1.27
N LYS A 112 7.99 15.44 -1.60
CA LYS A 112 8.31 16.49 -0.63
C LYS A 112 7.23 16.66 0.45
N GLU A 113 5.97 16.40 0.12
CA GLU A 113 4.83 16.46 1.07
C GLU A 113 4.83 15.27 2.05
N TRP A 114 5.73 14.30 1.81
CA TRP A 114 5.96 13.12 2.63
C TRP A 114 7.26 13.19 3.43
N ALA A 115 7.90 14.35 3.50
CA ALA A 115 9.06 14.55 4.37
C ALA A 115 8.66 14.40 5.86
N ARG A 116 9.59 13.93 6.71
CA ARG A 116 9.36 13.82 8.16
C ARG A 116 8.97 15.19 8.74
N GLY A 117 7.95 15.22 9.60
CA GLY A 117 7.34 16.45 10.10
C GLY A 117 6.21 17.01 9.24
N GLU A 118 6.08 16.59 7.96
CA GLU A 118 4.94 16.98 7.13
C GLU A 118 3.68 16.20 7.53
N HIS A 119 2.52 16.84 7.35
CA HIS A 119 1.23 16.30 7.80
C HIS A 119 0.94 14.88 7.25
N LEU A 120 1.28 14.59 6.00
CA LEU A 120 1.00 13.28 5.38
C LEU A 120 1.89 12.18 5.98
N TYR A 121 3.17 12.48 6.17
CA TYR A 121 4.11 11.59 6.82
C TYR A 121 3.68 11.28 8.26
N GLU A 122 3.41 12.32 9.06
CA GLU A 122 3.01 12.16 10.45
C GLU A 122 1.69 11.40 10.59
N SER A 123 0.75 11.64 9.68
CA SER A 123 -0.51 10.89 9.62
C SER A 123 -0.27 9.41 9.31
N MET A 124 0.59 9.08 8.34
CA MET A 124 0.95 7.70 8.00
C MET A 124 1.60 6.98 9.18
N VAL A 125 2.60 7.60 9.83
CA VAL A 125 3.29 7.02 11.00
C VAL A 125 2.31 6.84 12.16
N LYS A 126 1.46 7.83 12.44
CA LYS A 126 0.41 7.72 13.46
C LYS A 126 -0.50 6.54 13.18
N ARG A 127 -1.06 6.43 11.97
CA ARG A 127 -1.98 5.34 11.60
C ARG A 127 -1.31 3.97 11.69
N ALA A 128 -0.06 3.86 11.27
CA ALA A 128 0.72 2.64 11.42
C ALA A 128 0.90 2.25 12.90
N ARG A 129 1.25 3.19 13.79
CA ARG A 129 1.34 2.93 15.24
C ARG A 129 0.00 2.55 15.87
N GLU A 130 -1.10 3.16 15.44
CA GLU A 130 -2.45 2.81 15.91
C GLU A 130 -2.86 1.39 15.50
N SER A 131 -2.45 0.96 14.30
CA SER A 131 -2.83 -0.34 13.72
C SER A 131 -2.40 -1.54 14.58
N VAL A 132 -1.26 -1.43 15.29
CA VAL A 132 -0.67 -2.50 16.12
C VAL A 132 -1.12 -2.48 17.58
N LYS A 133 -1.82 -1.43 18.05
CA LYS A 133 -2.23 -1.30 19.47
C LYS A 133 -3.13 -2.43 19.96
N ARG A 134 -3.86 -3.09 19.04
CA ARG A 134 -4.73 -4.24 19.31
C ARG A 134 -4.12 -5.52 18.73
N GLY A 135 -2.80 -5.69 18.90
CA GLY A 135 -2.04 -6.80 18.35
C GLY A 135 -1.80 -6.72 16.84
N GLY A 136 -1.04 -7.68 16.32
CA GLY A 136 -0.62 -7.75 14.92
C GLY A 136 0.77 -7.16 14.67
N GLN A 137 1.32 -7.44 13.49
CA GLN A 137 2.67 -7.04 13.09
C GLN A 137 2.63 -6.31 11.74
N ILE A 138 3.35 -5.20 11.62
CA ILE A 138 3.55 -4.53 10.34
C ILE A 138 4.52 -5.36 9.51
N ARG A 139 4.05 -5.84 8.36
CA ARG A 139 4.78 -6.72 7.44
C ARG A 139 5.43 -6.00 6.28
N ALA A 140 4.81 -4.95 5.75
CA ALA A 140 5.42 -4.13 4.72
C ALA A 140 4.76 -2.75 4.60
N LEU A 141 5.52 -1.81 4.03
CA LEU A 141 4.99 -0.60 3.40
C LEU A 141 4.91 -0.83 1.89
N LEU A 142 3.71 -0.71 1.33
CA LEU A 142 3.49 -0.66 -0.11
C LEU A 142 3.43 0.81 -0.52
N TRP A 143 4.33 1.22 -1.41
CA TRP A 143 4.53 2.60 -1.81
C TRP A 143 4.34 2.78 -3.31
N TYR A 144 3.32 3.53 -3.73
CA TYR A 144 3.17 3.91 -5.13
C TYR A 144 2.96 5.42 -5.25
N GLN A 145 4.06 6.10 -5.59
CA GLN A 145 4.14 7.53 -5.78
C GLN A 145 5.27 7.88 -6.74
N GLY A 146 5.17 9.03 -7.39
CA GLY A 146 6.22 9.64 -8.18
C GLY A 146 5.70 10.48 -9.34
N GLU A 147 4.44 10.29 -9.74
CA GLU A 147 3.87 10.97 -10.91
C GLU A 147 3.87 12.50 -10.71
N SER A 148 3.62 12.99 -9.50
CA SER A 148 3.70 14.44 -9.22
C SER A 148 5.12 15.00 -9.27
N ASP A 149 6.16 14.19 -9.04
CA ASP A 149 7.57 14.61 -9.09
C ASP A 149 8.12 14.65 -10.53
N THR A 150 7.37 14.17 -11.51
CA THR A 150 7.75 14.25 -12.93
C THR A 150 7.54 15.64 -13.54
N VAL A 151 6.74 16.49 -12.90
CA VAL A 151 6.34 17.81 -13.44
C VAL A 151 7.50 18.80 -13.49
N HIS A 152 8.43 18.71 -12.54
CA HIS A 152 9.56 19.62 -12.44
C HIS A 152 10.88 18.86 -12.44
N GLN A 153 11.81 19.27 -13.31
CA GLN A 153 13.12 18.65 -13.45
C GLN A 153 13.85 18.51 -12.10
N HIS A 154 13.82 19.57 -11.28
CA HIS A 154 14.46 19.54 -9.97
C HIS A 154 13.87 18.46 -9.05
N ASP A 155 12.54 18.31 -9.01
CA ASP A 155 11.88 17.32 -8.17
C ASP A 155 12.24 15.89 -8.61
N ALA A 156 12.30 15.63 -9.92
CA ALA A 156 12.75 14.37 -10.48
C ALA A 156 14.22 14.05 -10.15
N GLU A 157 15.12 15.04 -10.23
CA GLU A 157 16.56 14.87 -9.96
C GLU A 157 16.84 14.51 -8.50
N VAL A 158 16.05 15.03 -7.56
CA VAL A 158 16.24 14.76 -6.13
C VAL A 158 15.37 13.60 -5.60
N TYR A 159 14.59 12.96 -6.48
CA TYR A 159 13.62 11.92 -6.07
C TYR A 159 14.29 10.76 -5.32
N GLN A 160 15.42 10.25 -5.82
CA GLN A 160 16.13 9.12 -5.19
C GLN A 160 16.46 9.41 -3.72
N GLY A 161 17.12 10.54 -3.46
CA GLY A 161 17.53 10.93 -2.10
C GLY A 161 16.34 11.16 -1.17
N LYS A 162 15.24 11.74 -1.68
CA LYS A 162 14.01 11.91 -0.90
C LYS A 162 13.35 10.56 -0.58
N MET A 163 13.36 9.61 -1.52
CA MET A 163 12.81 8.26 -1.29
C MET A 163 13.63 7.47 -0.27
N GLU A 164 14.96 7.49 -0.35
CA GLU A 164 15.84 6.86 0.65
C GLU A 164 15.64 7.47 2.04
N THR A 165 15.50 8.79 2.10
CA THR A 165 15.21 9.52 3.34
C THR A 165 13.85 9.12 3.92
N LEU A 166 12.81 9.05 3.10
CA LEU A 166 11.48 8.59 3.50
C LEU A 166 11.54 7.18 4.10
N ILE A 167 12.20 6.23 3.42
CA ILE A 167 12.35 4.85 3.89
C ILE A 167 13.02 4.80 5.27
N ASN A 168 14.15 5.49 5.42
CA ASN A 168 14.91 5.50 6.68
C ASN A 168 14.09 6.12 7.82
N ASN A 169 13.41 7.24 7.56
CA ASN A 169 12.55 7.90 8.53
C ASN A 169 11.41 6.97 8.99
N VAL A 170 10.71 6.30 8.07
CA VAL A 170 9.63 5.37 8.42
C VAL A 170 10.14 4.22 9.28
N ARG A 171 11.31 3.64 8.94
CA ARG A 171 11.93 2.58 9.72
C ARG A 171 12.30 3.03 11.12
N GLU A 172 12.89 4.22 11.26
CA GLU A 172 13.25 4.81 12.54
C GLU A 172 12.01 5.08 13.40
N ASP A 173 11.02 5.79 12.85
CA ASP A 173 9.83 6.22 13.59
C ASP A 173 8.89 5.06 13.95
N LEU A 174 8.88 3.98 13.17
CA LEU A 174 8.18 2.75 13.54
C LEU A 174 9.05 1.80 14.38
N SER A 175 10.33 2.11 14.58
CA SER A 175 11.30 1.22 15.23
C SER A 175 11.37 -0.17 14.59
N LEU A 176 11.30 -0.21 13.26
CA LEU A 176 11.34 -1.40 12.43
C LEU A 176 12.51 -1.28 11.43
N PRO A 177 13.77 -1.48 11.87
CA PRO A 177 14.96 -1.22 11.02
C PRO A 177 15.02 -2.09 9.76
N SER A 178 14.34 -3.24 9.77
CA SER A 178 14.27 -4.18 8.66
C SER A 178 12.92 -4.18 7.94
N LEU A 179 12.03 -3.20 8.18
CA LEU A 179 10.71 -3.13 7.56
C LEU A 179 10.81 -3.29 6.04
N PRO A 180 10.16 -4.31 5.45
CA PRO A 180 10.05 -4.46 4.01
C PRO A 180 9.33 -3.28 3.37
N ILE A 181 9.91 -2.75 2.29
CA ILE A 181 9.30 -1.73 1.45
C ILE A 181 9.17 -2.27 0.04
N ILE A 182 7.96 -2.27 -0.50
CA ILE A 182 7.69 -2.58 -1.91
C ILE A 182 7.25 -1.29 -2.57
N GLN A 183 8.15 -0.70 -3.35
CA GLN A 183 7.83 0.48 -4.14
C GLN A 183 7.45 0.11 -5.58
N VAL A 184 6.75 1.02 -6.25
CA VAL A 184 6.28 0.83 -7.62
C VAL A 184 6.93 1.87 -8.54
N ALA A 185 7.68 1.42 -9.53
CA ALA A 185 8.13 2.28 -10.61
C ALA A 185 6.93 2.76 -11.44
N ILE A 186 6.75 4.07 -11.57
CA ILE A 186 5.51 4.67 -12.05
C ILE A 186 5.18 4.26 -13.49
N ALA A 187 3.89 3.97 -13.76
CA ALA A 187 3.39 3.63 -15.09
C ALA A 187 3.20 4.83 -16.03
N SER A 188 3.07 6.03 -15.45
CA SER A 188 2.60 7.25 -16.10
C SER A 188 3.14 8.47 -15.35
N GLY A 189 3.05 9.65 -15.98
CA GLY A 189 3.54 10.92 -15.44
C GLY A 189 3.75 11.92 -16.58
N ASP A 190 4.33 13.08 -16.26
CA ASP A 190 4.84 14.01 -17.26
C ASP A 190 6.05 13.39 -17.97
N GLU A 191 5.93 13.20 -19.29
CA GLU A 191 6.92 12.50 -20.11
C GLU A 191 8.31 13.14 -20.03
N SER A 192 8.41 14.44 -19.73
CA SER A 192 9.67 15.18 -19.71
C SER A 192 10.65 14.69 -18.64
N ASN A 193 10.15 14.19 -17.51
CA ASN A 193 10.98 13.66 -16.42
C ASN A 193 10.56 12.28 -15.91
N MET A 194 9.57 11.63 -16.53
CA MET A 194 9.10 10.30 -16.13
C MET A 194 10.23 9.28 -16.03
N GLU A 195 11.11 9.22 -17.03
CA GLU A 195 12.21 8.24 -17.01
C GLU A 195 13.23 8.55 -15.90
N LYS A 196 13.48 9.83 -15.57
CA LYS A 196 14.35 10.19 -14.45
C LYS A 196 13.81 9.69 -13.11
N VAL A 197 12.51 9.86 -12.86
CA VAL A 197 11.85 9.35 -11.64
C VAL A 197 11.89 7.82 -11.61
N ARG A 198 11.60 7.16 -12.73
CA ARG A 198 11.66 5.69 -12.83
C ARG A 198 13.07 5.15 -12.59
N GLU A 199 14.09 5.73 -13.22
CA GLU A 199 15.49 5.38 -12.99
C GLU A 199 15.84 5.55 -11.51
N ALA A 200 15.42 6.63 -10.86
CA ALA A 200 15.62 6.86 -9.43
C ALA A 200 14.94 5.77 -8.58
N GLN A 201 13.71 5.36 -8.91
CA GLN A 201 12.99 4.28 -8.22
C GLN A 201 13.73 2.93 -8.31
N PHE A 202 14.28 2.59 -9.48
CA PHE A 202 15.07 1.37 -9.65
C PHE A 202 16.47 1.43 -9.03
N ARG A 203 17.04 2.62 -8.88
CA ARG A 203 18.39 2.81 -8.29
C ARG A 203 18.42 2.72 -6.77
N ILE A 204 17.27 2.74 -6.09
CA ILE A 204 17.21 2.58 -4.63
C ILE A 204 17.84 1.25 -4.23
N ASN A 205 18.98 1.32 -3.55
CA ASN A 205 19.77 0.16 -3.13
C ASN A 205 19.86 0.10 -1.60
N LEU A 206 18.71 -0.12 -0.96
CA LEU A 206 18.58 -0.28 0.48
C LEU A 206 18.18 -1.73 0.82
N PRO A 207 18.65 -2.30 1.94
CA PRO A 207 18.23 -3.64 2.36
C PRO A 207 16.73 -3.68 2.58
N ASN A 208 16.10 -4.82 2.27
CA ASN A 208 14.66 -5.05 2.38
C ASN A 208 13.79 -4.02 1.62
N VAL A 209 14.28 -3.53 0.48
CA VAL A 209 13.52 -2.68 -0.45
C VAL A 209 13.53 -3.34 -1.81
N VAL A 210 12.35 -3.47 -2.42
CA VAL A 210 12.20 -3.97 -3.79
C VAL A 210 11.33 -3.01 -4.59
N CYS A 211 11.61 -2.91 -5.89
CA CYS A 211 10.87 -2.08 -6.83
C CYS A 211 10.20 -2.98 -7.87
N ILE A 212 8.87 -2.89 -8.02
CA ILE A 212 8.14 -3.54 -9.11
C ILE A 212 7.82 -2.52 -10.20
N ASP A 213 7.65 -2.97 -11.43
CA ASP A 213 7.42 -2.07 -12.57
C ASP A 213 5.94 -2.03 -12.99
N ALA A 214 5.28 -0.87 -12.88
CA ALA A 214 3.92 -0.70 -13.36
C ALA A 214 3.83 -0.30 -14.85
N LYS A 215 4.96 -0.08 -15.54
CA LYS A 215 4.97 0.28 -16.97
C LYS A 215 4.25 -0.76 -17.81
N GLY A 216 3.34 -0.29 -18.67
CA GLY A 216 2.53 -1.15 -19.54
C GLY A 216 1.25 -1.67 -18.90
N LEU A 217 1.00 -1.41 -17.62
CA LEU A 217 -0.33 -1.67 -17.04
C LEU A 217 -1.38 -0.74 -17.68
N PRO A 218 -2.63 -1.21 -17.88
CA PRO A 218 -3.63 -0.43 -18.59
C PRO A 218 -4.01 0.85 -17.85
N LEU A 219 -3.84 1.99 -18.53
CA LEU A 219 -4.21 3.31 -18.07
C LEU A 219 -5.64 3.67 -18.51
N LYS A 220 -6.27 4.56 -17.75
CA LYS A 220 -7.54 5.19 -18.11
C LYS A 220 -7.33 6.18 -19.25
N GLU A 221 -8.43 6.72 -19.76
CA GLU A 221 -8.46 7.76 -20.81
C GLU A 221 -7.67 9.03 -20.46
N ASP A 222 -7.42 9.28 -19.16
CA ASP A 222 -6.59 10.40 -18.70
C ASP A 222 -5.08 10.17 -18.88
N ASN A 223 -4.66 8.98 -19.33
CA ASN A 223 -3.27 8.54 -19.48
C ASN A 223 -2.42 8.69 -18.21
N LEU A 224 -3.05 8.80 -17.04
CA LEU A 224 -2.39 9.06 -15.77
C LEU A 224 -2.72 7.98 -14.74
N HIS A 225 -3.98 7.59 -14.63
CA HIS A 225 -4.42 6.65 -13.60
C HIS A 225 -4.59 5.25 -14.19
N LEU A 226 -4.20 4.23 -13.42
CA LEU A 226 -4.48 2.83 -13.78
C LEU A 226 -6.00 2.59 -13.83
N THR A 227 -6.42 1.76 -14.79
CA THR A 227 -7.77 1.19 -14.83
C THR A 227 -7.99 0.23 -13.65
N THR A 228 -9.24 -0.16 -13.41
CA THR A 228 -9.57 -1.23 -12.45
C THR A 228 -8.79 -2.52 -12.74
N GLU A 229 -8.67 -2.92 -14.01
CA GLU A 229 -7.89 -4.09 -14.40
C GLU A 229 -6.39 -3.91 -14.11
N GLY A 230 -5.83 -2.73 -14.42
CA GLY A 230 -4.44 -2.40 -14.10
C GLY A 230 -4.16 -2.47 -12.59
N GLN A 231 -5.12 -2.04 -11.77
CA GLN A 231 -5.02 -2.11 -10.31
C GLN A 231 -5.07 -3.55 -9.78
N VAL A 232 -5.93 -4.41 -10.36
CA VAL A 232 -5.97 -5.84 -10.01
C VAL A 232 -4.62 -6.49 -10.31
N ARG A 233 -4.06 -6.27 -11.50
CA ARG A 233 -2.75 -6.80 -11.90
C ARG A 233 -1.64 -6.30 -10.97
N LEU A 234 -1.63 -5.00 -10.65
CA LEU A 234 -0.67 -4.43 -9.71
C LEU A 234 -0.77 -5.07 -8.32
N GLY A 235 -1.98 -5.30 -7.82
CA GLY A 235 -2.20 -5.99 -6.54
C GLY A 235 -1.55 -7.36 -6.48
N HIS A 236 -1.70 -8.18 -7.54
CA HIS A 236 -1.02 -9.46 -7.65
C HIS A 236 0.51 -9.34 -7.73
N MET A 237 1.02 -8.35 -8.47
CA MET A 237 2.46 -8.10 -8.56
C MET A 237 3.06 -7.72 -7.21
N LEU A 238 2.37 -6.90 -6.42
CA LEU A 238 2.76 -6.54 -5.05
C LEU A 238 2.78 -7.78 -4.13
N ALA A 239 1.77 -8.65 -4.24
CA ALA A 239 1.69 -9.87 -3.44
C ALA A 239 2.84 -10.83 -3.82
N GLU A 240 3.08 -11.02 -5.11
CA GLU A 240 4.19 -11.84 -5.60
C GLU A 240 5.55 -11.33 -5.12
N ALA A 241 5.78 -10.02 -5.20
CA ALA A 241 7.01 -9.41 -4.69
C ALA A 241 7.17 -9.60 -3.19
N TYR A 242 6.08 -9.53 -2.41
CA TYR A 242 6.11 -9.80 -0.98
C TYR A 242 6.55 -11.23 -0.68
N PHE A 243 5.94 -12.24 -1.32
CA PHE A 243 6.29 -13.64 -1.07
C PHE A 243 7.67 -14.04 -1.58
N THR A 244 8.08 -13.52 -2.74
CA THR A 244 9.39 -13.82 -3.32
C THR A 244 10.55 -13.31 -2.45
N ASN A 245 10.36 -12.18 -1.77
CA ASN A 245 11.48 -11.48 -1.11
C ASN A 245 11.42 -11.50 0.41
N PHE A 246 10.24 -11.61 1.02
CA PHE A 246 10.07 -11.33 2.46
C PHE A 246 9.27 -12.38 3.23
N ALA A 247 8.45 -13.18 2.56
CA ALA A 247 7.76 -14.26 3.26
C ALA A 247 8.79 -15.29 3.77
N PRO A 248 8.59 -15.86 4.96
CA PRO A 248 9.43 -16.95 5.44
C PRO A 248 9.38 -18.10 4.42
N SER A 249 10.55 -18.61 4.01
CA SER A 249 10.60 -19.84 3.21
C SER A 249 9.82 -20.94 3.94
N PRO A 250 9.01 -21.76 3.25
CA PRO A 250 8.41 -22.91 3.89
C PRO A 250 9.53 -23.73 4.50
N THR A 251 9.48 -23.93 5.81
CA THR A 251 10.44 -24.79 6.50
C THR A 251 10.33 -26.15 5.85
N SER A 252 11.40 -26.60 5.18
CA SER A 252 11.50 -27.98 4.77
C SER A 252 11.39 -28.81 6.03
N SER A 253 10.28 -29.51 6.19
CA SER A 253 10.13 -30.53 7.22
C SER A 253 11.20 -31.57 6.94
N SER A 254 12.32 -31.49 7.66
CA SER A 254 13.29 -32.56 7.75
C SER A 254 12.60 -33.72 8.44
N SER A 255 12.04 -34.62 7.63
CA SER A 255 11.60 -35.94 8.04
C SER A 255 12.83 -36.69 8.54
N PHE A 256 13.04 -36.69 9.85
CA PHE A 256 13.86 -37.69 10.51
C PHE A 256 13.07 -38.99 10.56
N THR A 257 13.51 -39.97 9.78
CA THR A 257 13.32 -41.40 10.03
C THR A 257 14.69 -42.04 10.13
#